data_AF-A0A955F4C5-F1
#
_entry.id   AF-A0A955F4C5-F1
#
_cell.length_a   1.000
_cell.length_b   1.000
_cell.length_c   1.000
_cell.angle_alpha   90.00
_cell.angle_beta   90.00
_cell.angle_gamma   90.00
#
_symmetry.space_group_name_H-M   'P 1'
#
loop_
_entity.id
_entity.type
_entity.pdbx_description
1 polymer ?
#
loop_
_entity_poly.entity_id
_entity_poly.type
_entity_poly.pdbx_seq_one_letter_code
_entity_poly.pdbx_strand_id
1 'polypeptide(L)'
;MSAKATFSKIVSALENRFGGLRSLNEARPLDQLILLVLSEGHGDAVAKAAFKALKTNFVDWNEVRVSPLHDLRDAIGPGTNEALAGRPKRIRDLLALVYSRQNRVDLDFLLEKGDRQAQRARERLISTLAEISPGLPAMMSIYLDGKEPTVVFA
;
A
#
# COMPACT_ATOMS: atom_id res chain seq x y z
N MET A 1 -30.66 3.18 20.90
CA MET A 1 -29.62 3.95 20.19
C MET A 1 -29.50 3.40 18.78
N SER A 2 -29.44 4.25 17.76
CA SER A 2 -29.23 3.82 16.36
C SER A 2 -27.81 3.27 16.17
N ALA A 3 -27.66 2.19 15.38
CA ALA A 3 -26.37 1.59 15.05
C ALA A 3 -25.35 2.63 14.53
N LYS A 4 -25.82 3.65 13.79
CA LYS A 4 -24.99 4.75 13.28
C LYS A 4 -24.37 5.60 14.40
N ALA A 5 -25.12 5.87 15.47
CA ALA A 5 -24.66 6.66 16.61
C ALA A 5 -23.63 5.90 17.45
N THR A 6 -23.78 4.57 17.57
CA THR A 6 -22.79 3.71 18.25
C THR A 6 -21.49 3.61 17.43
N PHE A 7 -21.60 3.41 16.12
CA PHE A 7 -20.44 3.33 15.23
C PHE A 7 -19.61 4.62 15.25
N SER A 8 -20.26 5.79 15.15
CA SER A 8 -19.57 7.08 15.22
C SER A 8 -18.79 7.26 16.52
N LYS A 9 -19.33 6.79 17.66
CA LYS A 9 -18.63 6.85 18.95
C LYS A 9 -17.41 5.95 18.99
N ILE A 10 -17.50 4.75 18.40
CA ILE A 10 -16.38 3.82 18.30
C ILE A 10 -15.27 4.44 17.45
N VAL A 11 -15.61 4.97 16.27
CA VAL A 11 -14.63 5.63 15.40
C VAL A 11 -13.95 6.79 16.12
N SER A 12 -14.70 7.70 16.75
CA SER A 12 -14.09 8.81 17.49
C SER A 12 -13.24 8.37 18.68
N ALA A 13 -13.61 7.29 19.38
CA ALA A 13 -12.80 6.74 20.46
C ALA A 13 -11.49 6.13 19.93
N LEU A 14 -11.51 5.51 18.76
CA LEU A 14 -10.32 5.01 18.08
C LEU A 14 -9.45 6.15 17.58
N GLU A 15 -10.03 7.18 16.95
CA GLU A 15 -9.30 8.37 16.48
C GLU A 15 -8.61 9.10 17.63
N ASN A 16 -9.28 9.24 18.78
CA ASN A 16 -8.69 9.86 19.95
C ASN A 16 -7.54 9.04 20.54
N ARG A 17 -7.59 7.71 20.43
CA ARG A 17 -6.59 6.81 21.02
C ARG A 17 -5.40 6.54 20.11
N PHE A 18 -5.63 6.45 18.80
CA PHE A 18 -4.64 6.02 17.80
C PHE A 18 -4.25 7.16 16.84
N GLY A 19 -4.87 8.32 16.97
CA GLY A 19 -4.71 9.46 16.06
C GLY A 19 -5.75 9.47 14.94
N GLY A 20 -5.84 10.60 14.25
CA GLY A 20 -6.77 10.79 13.15
C GLY A 20 -6.55 9.81 11.99
N LEU A 21 -7.63 9.61 11.25
CA LEU A 21 -7.66 8.93 9.97
C LEU A 21 -6.54 9.41 9.01
N ARG A 22 -5.79 8.48 8.43
CA ARG A 22 -4.68 8.81 7.51
C ARG A 22 -5.14 8.67 6.07
N SER A 23 -4.97 9.73 5.28
CA SER A 23 -5.20 9.69 3.83
C SER A 23 -3.93 9.19 3.13
N LEU A 24 -4.06 8.11 2.37
CA LEU A 24 -3.04 7.64 1.44
C LEU A 24 -3.53 7.99 0.03
N ASN A 25 -2.88 8.92 -0.66
CA ASN A 25 -3.40 9.55 -1.87
C ASN A 25 -2.41 9.57 -3.05
N GLU A 26 -1.60 8.53 -3.19
CA GLU A 26 -0.69 8.40 -4.33
C GLU A 26 -1.49 8.21 -5.62
N ALA A 27 -1.13 8.93 -6.69
CA ALA A 27 -1.87 8.92 -7.95
C ALA A 27 -1.78 7.60 -8.73
N ARG A 28 -0.77 6.77 -8.42
CA ARG A 28 -0.54 5.49 -9.09
C ARG A 28 -0.98 4.35 -8.15
N PRO A 29 -1.78 3.37 -8.62
CA PRO A 29 -2.25 2.28 -7.79
C PRO A 29 -1.12 1.46 -7.15
N LEU A 30 0.00 1.30 -7.87
CA LEU A 30 1.15 0.57 -7.34
C LEU A 30 1.91 1.35 -6.26
N ASP A 31 2.12 2.65 -6.48
CA ASP A 31 2.73 3.56 -5.51
C ASP A 31 1.93 3.57 -4.20
N GLN A 32 0.61 3.63 -4.32
CA GLN A 32 -0.34 3.56 -3.21
C GLN A 32 -0.20 2.26 -2.39
N LEU A 33 -0.08 1.11 -3.05
CA LEU A 33 0.12 -0.18 -2.37
C LEU A 33 1.45 -0.25 -1.62
N ILE A 34 2.52 0.30 -2.20
CA ILE A 34 3.85 0.30 -1.58
C ILE A 34 3.82 1.21 -0.35
N LEU A 35 3.23 2.40 -0.47
CA LEU A 35 3.07 3.32 0.66
C LEU A 35 2.23 2.69 1.77
N LEU A 36 1.19 1.92 1.43
CA LEU A 36 0.38 1.18 2.39
C LEU A 36 1.23 0.15 3.16
N VAL A 37 2.03 -0.66 2.47
CA VAL A 37 2.94 -1.63 3.11
C VAL A 37 3.93 -0.95 4.04
N LEU A 38 4.47 0.21 3.66
CA LEU A 38 5.40 1.01 4.47
C LEU A 38 4.74 1.64 5.70
N SER A 39 3.47 2.02 5.57
CA SER A 39 2.71 2.71 6.62
C SER A 39 2.26 1.80 7.76
N GLU A 40 2.20 0.50 7.53
CA GLU A 40 1.83 -0.46 8.56
C GLU A 40 2.81 -0.39 9.76
N GLY A 41 2.29 -0.10 10.95
CA GLY A 41 3.04 -0.12 12.21
C GLY A 41 3.92 1.10 12.49
N HIS A 42 3.90 2.14 11.64
CA HIS A 42 4.77 3.33 11.78
C HIS A 42 4.01 4.64 11.58
N GLY A 43 4.66 5.75 11.94
CA GLY A 43 4.16 7.09 11.63
C GLY A 43 4.21 7.40 10.13
N ASP A 44 3.25 8.20 9.66
CA ASP A 44 3.14 8.64 8.26
C ASP A 44 4.42 9.28 7.71
N ALA A 45 5.09 10.10 8.53
CA ALA A 45 6.35 10.73 8.16
C ALA A 45 7.45 9.71 7.83
N VAL A 46 7.52 8.60 8.58
CA VAL A 46 8.49 7.53 8.37
C VAL A 46 8.18 6.78 7.07
N ALA A 47 6.90 6.45 6.85
CA ALA A 47 6.47 5.74 5.64
C ALA A 47 6.70 6.58 4.38
N LYS A 48 6.34 7.87 4.41
CA LYS A 48 6.56 8.81 3.30
C LYS A 48 8.05 9.06 3.04
N ALA A 49 8.87 9.16 4.08
CA ALA A 49 10.32 9.29 3.93
C ALA A 49 10.92 8.04 3.26
N ALA A 50 10.54 6.85 3.72
CA ALA A 50 10.96 5.58 3.12
C ALA A 50 10.51 5.46 1.65
N PHE A 51 9.26 5.80 1.37
CA PHE A 51 8.70 5.77 0.02
C PHE A 51 9.46 6.73 -0.91
N LYS A 52 9.70 7.97 -0.47
CA LYS A 52 10.50 8.95 -1.21
C LYS A 52 11.92 8.45 -1.45
N ALA A 53 12.54 7.83 -0.45
CA ALA A 53 13.90 7.31 -0.57
C ALA A 53 13.96 6.18 -1.62
N LEU A 54 12.98 5.27 -1.66
CA LEU A 54 12.90 4.27 -2.72
C LEU A 54 12.80 4.93 -4.11
N LYS A 55 11.89 5.90 -4.29
CA LYS A 55 11.74 6.60 -5.58
C LYS A 55 12.93 7.48 -5.98
N THR A 56 13.83 7.77 -5.04
CA THR A 56 15.05 8.55 -5.30
C THR A 56 16.22 7.64 -5.65
N ASN A 57 16.34 6.48 -4.98
CA ASN A 57 17.47 5.56 -5.15
C ASN A 57 17.27 4.56 -6.30
N PHE A 58 16.03 4.33 -6.75
CA PHE A 58 15.70 3.39 -7.81
C PHE A 58 14.94 4.10 -8.94
N VAL A 59 15.24 3.72 -10.17
CA VAL A 59 14.66 4.27 -11.40
C VAL A 59 13.19 3.91 -11.52
N ASP A 60 12.86 2.64 -11.27
CA ASP A 60 11.49 2.14 -11.31
C ASP A 60 11.25 1.00 -10.31
N TRP A 61 10.00 0.56 -10.20
CA TRP A 61 9.64 -0.55 -9.31
C TRP A 61 10.15 -1.91 -9.80
N ASN A 62 10.50 -2.03 -11.08
CA ASN A 62 11.09 -3.26 -11.59
C ASN A 62 12.52 -3.43 -11.10
N GLU A 63 13.29 -2.34 -10.99
CA GLU A 63 14.60 -2.32 -10.33
C GLU A 63 14.45 -2.75 -8.86
N VAL A 64 13.55 -2.12 -8.09
CA VAL A 64 13.28 -2.49 -6.68
C VAL A 64 12.95 -3.97 -6.51
N ARG A 65 12.21 -4.57 -7.47
CA ARG A 65 11.85 -5.99 -7.45
C ARG A 65 13.06 -6.92 -7.57
N VAL A 66 14.06 -6.54 -8.36
CA VAL A 66 15.24 -7.36 -8.65
C VAL A 66 16.45 -7.01 -7.77
N SER A 67 16.41 -5.87 -7.08
CA SER A 67 17.47 -5.46 -6.18
C SER A 67 17.64 -6.42 -4.98
N PRO A 68 18.88 -6.63 -4.53
CA PRO A 68 19.18 -7.33 -3.28
C PRO A 68 18.47 -6.73 -2.06
N LEU A 69 18.03 -7.57 -1.12
CA LEU A 69 17.32 -7.08 0.08
C LEU A 69 18.14 -6.11 0.93
N HIS A 70 19.48 -6.21 0.93
CA HIS A 70 20.32 -5.29 1.67
C HIS A 70 20.28 -3.88 1.05
N ASP A 71 20.32 -3.76 -0.28
CA ASP A 71 20.17 -2.48 -0.96
C ASP A 71 18.82 -1.81 -0.67
N LEU A 72 17.73 -2.59 -0.68
CA LEU A 72 16.41 -2.04 -0.31
C LEU A 72 16.37 -1.57 1.16
N ARG A 73 17.04 -2.30 2.07
CA ARG A 73 17.13 -1.91 3.49
C ARG A 73 17.88 -0.59 3.62
N ASP A 74 19.03 -0.48 2.97
CA ASP A 74 19.90 0.69 3.05
C ASP A 74 19.23 1.91 2.43
N ALA A 75 18.52 1.73 1.31
CA ALA A 75 17.76 2.79 0.65
C ALA A 75 16.59 3.33 1.50
N ILE A 76 15.88 2.46 2.24
CA ILE A 76 14.75 2.87 3.09
C ILE A 76 15.22 3.62 4.35
N GLY A 77 16.47 3.41 4.78
CA GLY A 77 17.13 4.19 5.83
C GLY A 77 18.14 3.35 6.63
N PRO A 78 19.13 4.00 7.27
CA PRO A 78 20.22 3.31 7.93
C PRO A 78 19.71 2.49 9.13
N GLY A 79 19.59 1.16 8.95
CA GLY A 79 19.83 0.09 9.92
C GLY A 79 19.16 0.06 11.31
N THR A 80 18.48 1.11 11.77
CA THR A 80 18.13 1.27 13.20
C THR A 80 16.65 1.43 13.49
N ASN A 81 15.79 1.58 12.48
CA ASN A 81 14.35 1.53 12.70
C ASN A 81 13.90 0.05 12.58
N GLU A 82 13.96 -0.72 13.68
CA GLU A 82 13.40 -2.08 13.77
C GLU A 82 12.00 -2.16 13.15
N ALA A 83 11.25 -1.09 13.35
CA ALA A 83 10.10 -0.65 12.60
C ALA A 83 10.01 -1.19 11.15
N LEU A 84 10.99 -0.89 10.30
CA LEU A 84 10.91 -1.17 8.87
C LEU A 84 11.59 -2.48 8.46
N ALA A 85 12.13 -3.27 9.39
CA ALA A 85 12.98 -4.42 9.08
C ALA A 85 12.34 -5.45 8.13
N GLY A 86 11.02 -5.67 8.23
CA GLY A 86 10.28 -6.59 7.35
C GLY A 86 9.78 -5.99 6.03
N ARG A 87 9.85 -4.66 5.87
CA ARG A 87 9.23 -3.94 4.74
C ARG A 87 9.92 -4.15 3.40
N PRO A 88 11.27 -4.12 3.30
CA PRO A 88 11.98 -4.46 2.07
C PRO A 88 11.53 -5.77 1.44
N LYS A 89 11.45 -6.83 2.27
CA LYS A 89 11.00 -8.14 1.82
C LYS A 89 9.56 -8.12 1.34
N ARG A 90 8.64 -7.54 2.13
CA ARG A 90 7.20 -7.48 1.75
C ARG A 90 6.95 -6.66 0.49
N ILE A 91 7.67 -5.55 0.30
CA ILE A 91 7.59 -4.75 -0.93
C ILE A 91 8.07 -5.58 -2.11
N ARG A 92 9.24 -6.22 -2.00
CA ARG A 92 9.77 -7.06 -3.09
C ARG A 92 8.84 -8.22 -3.42
N ASP A 93 8.28 -8.88 -2.41
CA ASP A 93 7.34 -10.01 -2.59
C ASP A 93 6.03 -9.53 -3.27
N LEU A 94 5.51 -8.34 -2.88
CA LEU A 94 4.39 -7.70 -3.56
C LEU A 94 4.70 -7.40 -5.03
N LEU A 95 5.87 -6.83 -5.33
CA LEU A 95 6.28 -6.50 -6.70
C LEU A 95 6.49 -7.76 -7.55
N ALA A 96 7.07 -8.82 -6.98
CA ALA A 96 7.21 -10.12 -7.62
C ALA A 96 5.85 -10.75 -7.94
N LEU A 97 4.90 -10.64 -7.01
CA LEU A 97 3.53 -11.08 -7.22
C LEU A 97 2.87 -10.34 -8.39
N VAL A 98 2.92 -8.99 -8.38
CA VAL A 98 2.36 -8.17 -9.47
C VAL A 98 2.97 -8.58 -10.82
N TYR A 99 4.30 -8.72 -10.87
CA TYR A 99 4.99 -9.16 -12.08
C TYR A 99 4.54 -10.55 -12.55
N SER A 100 4.50 -11.54 -11.67
CA SER A 100 4.11 -12.91 -12.02
C SER A 100 2.69 -13.01 -12.59
N ARG A 101 1.78 -12.11 -12.19
CA ARG A 101 0.39 -12.12 -12.63
C ARG A 101 0.15 -11.28 -13.89
N GLN A 102 0.91 -10.19 -14.07
CA GLN A 102 0.66 -9.20 -15.14
C GLN A 102 1.76 -9.13 -16.20
N ASN A 103 2.90 -9.82 -15.99
CA ASN A 103 4.12 -9.73 -16.80
C ASN A 103 4.70 -8.31 -16.92
N ARG A 104 4.31 -7.41 -16.01
CA ARG A 104 4.81 -6.03 -15.86
C ARG A 104 4.65 -5.58 -14.42
N VAL A 105 5.53 -4.67 -13.97
CA VAL A 105 5.48 -4.08 -12.64
C VAL A 105 4.72 -2.76 -12.68
N ASP A 106 3.45 -2.85 -13.05
CA ASP A 106 2.58 -1.69 -13.25
C ASP A 106 1.11 -2.08 -13.03
N LEU A 107 0.35 -1.14 -12.46
CA LEU A 107 -1.07 -1.27 -12.16
C LEU A 107 -1.90 -0.10 -12.73
N ASP A 108 -1.31 0.81 -13.49
CA ASP A 108 -1.98 2.02 -14.00
C ASP A 108 -3.20 1.69 -14.89
N PHE A 109 -3.20 0.51 -15.54
CA PHE A 109 -4.35 -0.02 -16.29
C PHE A 109 -5.64 -0.13 -15.45
N LEU A 110 -5.55 -0.18 -14.12
CA LEU A 110 -6.73 -0.24 -13.25
C LEU A 110 -7.52 1.08 -13.22
N LEU A 111 -6.89 2.18 -13.63
CA LEU A 111 -7.53 3.50 -13.69
C LEU A 111 -8.38 3.68 -14.95
N GLU A 112 -8.21 2.82 -15.95
CA GLU A 112 -8.92 2.87 -17.22
C GLU A 112 -10.38 2.44 -17.03
N LYS A 113 -11.31 3.38 -17.21
CA LYS A 113 -12.75 3.12 -17.07
C LYS A 113 -13.33 2.49 -18.34
N GLY A 114 -14.17 1.47 -18.17
CA GLY A 114 -14.96 0.88 -19.25
C GLY A 114 -14.27 -0.26 -20.02
N ASP A 115 -13.02 -0.58 -19.68
CA ASP A 115 -12.34 -1.75 -20.24
C ASP A 115 -12.72 -3.03 -19.46
N ARG A 116 -13.36 -3.97 -20.16
CA ARG A 116 -13.69 -5.30 -19.62
C ARG A 116 -12.43 -6.09 -19.22
N GLN A 117 -11.31 -5.88 -19.90
CA GLN A 117 -10.05 -6.52 -19.56
C GLN A 117 -9.45 -5.94 -18.28
N ALA A 118 -9.46 -4.61 -18.11
CA ALA A 118 -9.11 -3.94 -16.86
C ALA A 118 -9.97 -4.41 -15.68
N GLN A 119 -11.29 -4.54 -15.86
CA GLN A 119 -12.19 -5.04 -14.80
C GLN A 119 -11.85 -6.47 -14.37
N ARG A 120 -11.60 -7.38 -15.32
CA ARG A 120 -11.15 -8.75 -15.00
C ARG A 120 -9.77 -8.77 -14.36
N ALA A 121 -8.88 -7.86 -14.75
CA ALA A 121 -7.57 -7.73 -14.15
C ALA A 121 -7.63 -7.15 -12.72
N ARG A 122 -8.58 -6.24 -12.44
CA ARG A 122 -8.92 -5.75 -11.10
C ARG A 122 -9.38 -6.89 -10.19
N GLU A 123 -10.34 -7.70 -10.64
CA GLU A 123 -10.83 -8.86 -9.87
C GLU A 123 -9.72 -9.84 -9.54
N ARG A 124 -8.87 -10.16 -10.52
CA ARG A 124 -7.70 -11.04 -10.33
C ARG A 124 -6.70 -10.44 -9.34
N LEU A 125 -6.39 -9.15 -9.45
CA LEU A 125 -5.50 -8.47 -8.51
C LEU A 125 -6.05 -8.49 -7.09
N ILE A 126 -7.32 -8.14 -6.89
CA ILE A 126 -7.99 -8.15 -5.57
C ILE A 126 -7.89 -9.54 -4.94
N SER A 127 -8.19 -10.59 -5.71
CA SER A 127 -8.03 -11.98 -5.24
C SER A 127 -6.60 -12.28 -4.83
N THR A 128 -5.62 -11.82 -5.62
CA THR A 128 -4.20 -12.09 -5.35
C THR A 128 -3.70 -11.33 -4.13
N LEU A 129 -4.11 -10.07 -3.95
CA LEU A 129 -3.74 -9.27 -2.78
C LEU A 129 -4.32 -9.87 -1.48
N ALA A 130 -5.48 -10.52 -1.56
CA ALA A 130 -6.10 -11.19 -0.41
C ALA A 130 -5.28 -12.38 0.10
N GLU A 131 -4.49 -13.02 -0.77
CA GLU A 131 -3.54 -14.09 -0.41
C GLU A 131 -2.38 -13.56 0.45
N ILE A 132 -2.01 -12.28 0.30
CA ILE A 132 -0.94 -11.64 1.08
C ILE A 132 -1.47 -11.05 2.39
N SER A 133 -2.55 -10.28 2.32
CA SER A 133 -3.13 -9.60 3.48
C SER A 133 -4.58 -9.18 3.19
N PRO A 134 -5.51 -9.39 4.14
CA PRO A 134 -6.90 -8.99 3.96
C PRO A 134 -7.09 -7.47 3.86
N GLY A 135 -6.14 -6.66 4.32
CA GLY A 135 -6.23 -5.20 4.26
C GLY A 135 -5.93 -4.60 2.87
N LEU A 136 -5.06 -5.25 2.08
CA LEU A 136 -4.65 -4.73 0.77
C LEU A 136 -5.82 -4.68 -0.25
N PRO A 137 -6.68 -5.72 -0.38
CA PRO A 137 -7.85 -5.69 -1.26
C PRO A 137 -8.84 -4.59 -0.91
N ALA A 138 -9.12 -4.38 0.38
CA ALA A 138 -10.06 -3.37 0.85
C ALA A 138 -9.58 -1.97 0.48
N MET A 139 -8.30 -1.70 0.74
CA MET A 139 -7.65 -0.44 0.40
C MET A 139 -7.65 -0.15 -1.10
N MET A 140 -7.34 -1.17 -1.92
CA MET A 140 -7.40 -1.01 -3.37
C MET A 140 -8.81 -0.79 -3.89
N SER A 141 -9.81 -1.39 -3.26
CA SER A 141 -11.20 -1.16 -3.64
C SER A 141 -11.62 0.27 -3.36
N ILE A 142 -11.29 0.81 -2.17
CA ILE A 142 -11.57 2.20 -1.80
C ILE A 142 -10.87 3.17 -2.76
N TYR A 143 -9.58 2.93 -3.04
CA TYR A 143 -8.79 3.73 -3.97
C TYR A 143 -9.40 3.79 -5.38
N LEU A 144 -9.73 2.62 -5.95
CA LEU A 144 -10.27 2.53 -7.32
C LEU A 144 -11.69 3.09 -7.45
N ASP A 145 -12.47 3.06 -6.37
CA ASP A 145 -13.82 3.63 -6.34
C ASP A 145 -13.80 5.17 -6.17
N GLY A 146 -12.61 5.79 -6.18
CA GLY A 146 -12.43 7.24 -6.09
C GLY A 146 -12.73 7.81 -4.71
N LYS A 147 -12.78 6.95 -3.68
CA LYS A 147 -12.85 7.39 -2.29
C LYS A 147 -11.42 7.61 -1.81
N GLU A 148 -11.17 8.72 -1.13
CA GLU A 148 -9.87 8.93 -0.50
C GLU A 148 -9.56 7.76 0.44
N PRO A 149 -8.51 6.97 0.16
CA PRO A 149 -8.19 5.80 0.95
C PRO A 149 -7.80 6.25 2.34
N THR A 150 -8.69 5.94 3.29
CA THR A 150 -8.53 6.37 4.66
C THR A 150 -8.25 5.14 5.51
N VAL A 151 -7.08 5.09 6.14
CA VAL A 151 -6.66 3.91 6.92
C VAL A 151 -6.56 4.23 8.40
N VAL A 152 -7.08 3.31 9.21
CA VAL A 152 -6.89 3.27 10.67
C VAL A 152 -5.91 2.15 10.95
N PHE A 153 -4.78 2.47 11.55
CA PHE A 153 -3.83 1.48 12.05
C PHE A 153 -3.71 1.62 13.57
N ALA A 154 -3.66 0.48 14.25
CA ALA A 154 -3.48 0.34 15.69
C ALA A 154 -2.00 0.44 16.08
#